data_AF-A0A9Q3PTG5-F1
#
_entry.id   AF-A0A9Q3PTG5-F1
#
_cell.length_a   1.000
_cell.length_b   1.000
_cell.length_c   1.000
_cell.angle_alpha   90.00
_cell.angle_beta   90.00
_cell.angle_gamma   90.00
#
_symmetry.space_group_name_H-M   'P 1'
#
loop_
_entity.id
_entity.type
_entity.pdbx_description
1 polymer ?
#
loop_
_entity_poly.entity_id
_entity_poly.type
_entity_poly.pdbx_seq_one_letter_code
_entity_poly.pdbx_strand_id
1 'polypeptide(L)'
;MFTLFGDPNEVRKAEKELDNLTMKESGHVLLYIADFRSLMSRIGYWGERAYIHFYGRGLASRLLNQLASHPGSFDTFQDLMDVTLESDTTYHERQKQNGGNQEKKPPATG
;
A
#
# COMPACT_ATOMS: atom_id res chain seq x y z
N MET A 1 18.68 -27.60 15.31
CA MET A 1 19.60 -27.01 14.31
C MET A 1 18.99 -25.66 13.94
N PHE A 2 19.52 -24.56 14.46
CA PHE A 2 19.02 -23.21 14.16
C PHE A 2 19.71 -22.74 12.88
N THR A 3 18.95 -22.47 11.82
CA THR A 3 19.48 -21.78 10.64
C THR A 3 19.52 -20.29 10.94
N LEU A 4 20.73 -19.72 10.97
CA LEU A 4 21.01 -18.31 11.28
C LEU A 4 20.30 -17.31 10.32
N PHE A 5 19.75 -17.80 9.21
CA PHE A 5 19.12 -17.04 8.13
C PHE A 5 17.67 -17.44 7.83
N GLY A 6 17.00 -18.18 8.75
CA GLY A 6 15.68 -18.74 8.49
C GLY A 6 15.72 -20.01 7.64
N ASP A 7 14.58 -20.68 7.47
CA ASP A 7 14.46 -21.84 6.57
C ASP A 7 14.47 -21.33 5.12
N PRO A 8 15.38 -21.79 4.24
CA PRO A 8 15.41 -21.39 2.83
C PRO A 8 14.06 -21.61 2.10
N ASN A 9 13.26 -22.58 2.56
CA ASN A 9 11.92 -22.80 2.03
C ASN A 9 10.95 -21.67 2.42
N GLU A 10 11.12 -21.09 3.61
CA GLU A 10 10.31 -19.97 4.08
C GLU A 10 10.66 -18.67 3.37
N VAL A 11 11.94 -18.42 3.07
CA VAL A 11 12.36 -17.27 2.25
C VAL A 11 11.74 -17.38 0.86
N ARG A 12 11.90 -18.52 0.19
CA ARG A 12 11.32 -18.76 -1.14
C ARG A 12 9.79 -18.61 -1.15
N LYS A 13 9.12 -19.03 -0.08
CA LYS A 13 7.67 -18.87 0.09
C LYS A 13 7.29 -17.40 0.25
N ALA A 14 8.03 -16.65 1.07
CA ALA A 14 7.80 -15.23 1.28
C ALA A 14 8.04 -14.41 0.00
N GLU A 15 9.07 -14.73 -0.79
CA GLU A 15 9.30 -14.11 -2.10
C GLU A 15 8.13 -14.36 -3.06
N LYS A 16 7.61 -15.59 -3.09
CA LYS A 16 6.45 -15.93 -3.91
C LYS A 16 5.17 -15.23 -3.43
N GLU A 17 4.98 -15.11 -2.12
CA GLU A 17 3.88 -14.35 -1.54
C GLU A 17 3.99 -12.86 -1.90
N LEU A 18 5.21 -12.30 -1.88
CA LEU A 18 5.48 -10.91 -2.26
C LEU A 18 5.22 -10.65 -3.75
N ASP A 19 5.59 -11.57 -4.64
CA ASP A 19 5.33 -11.44 -6.07
C ASP A 19 3.83 -11.46 -6.42
N ASN A 20 3.03 -12.11 -5.57
CA ASN A 20 1.57 -12.14 -5.69
C ASN A 20 0.86 -11.09 -4.83
N LEU A 21 1.61 -10.33 -4.02
CA LEU A 21 1.02 -9.34 -3.12
C LEU A 21 0.53 -8.15 -3.95
N THR A 22 -0.78 -7.98 -3.97
CA THR A 22 -1.45 -6.90 -4.68
C THR A 22 -2.49 -6.26 -3.78
N MET A 23 -2.49 -4.93 -3.77
CA MET A 23 -3.47 -4.14 -3.06
C MET A 23 -4.79 -4.15 -3.83
N LYS A 24 -5.90 -4.32 -3.12
CA LYS A 24 -7.23 -4.16 -3.69
C LYS A 24 -7.51 -2.68 -3.99
N GLU A 25 -8.18 -2.38 -5.10
CA GLU A 25 -8.49 -1.01 -5.52
C GLU A 25 -9.28 -0.24 -4.45
N SER A 26 -10.23 -0.88 -3.76
CA SER A 26 -11.01 -0.30 -2.67
C SER A 26 -10.42 -0.52 -1.27
N GLY A 27 -9.28 -1.22 -1.17
CA GLY A 27 -8.65 -1.55 0.10
C GLY A 27 -7.86 -0.37 0.66
N HIS A 28 -7.55 -0.41 1.95
CA HIS A 28 -6.67 0.57 2.60
C HIS A 28 -5.20 0.20 2.40
N VAL A 29 -4.35 1.20 2.12
CA VAL A 29 -2.92 0.98 1.89
C VAL A 29 -2.19 0.51 3.16
N LEU A 30 -2.70 0.88 4.34
CA LEU A 30 -2.16 0.44 5.63
C LEU A 30 -2.08 -1.09 5.76
N LEU A 31 -3.10 -1.81 5.27
CA LEU A 31 -3.11 -3.27 5.30
C LEU A 31 -2.04 -3.85 4.38
N TYR A 32 -1.95 -3.30 3.16
CA TYR A 32 -0.92 -3.68 2.19
C TYR A 32 0.50 -3.41 2.73
N ILE A 33 0.72 -2.25 3.36
CA ILE A 33 1.97 -1.90 4.02
C ILE A 33 2.35 -2.89 5.12
N ALA A 34 1.38 -3.27 5.96
CA ALA A 34 1.62 -4.22 7.05
C ALA A 34 2.02 -5.60 6.50
N ASP A 35 1.30 -6.09 5.49
CA ASP A 35 1.60 -7.36 4.82
C ASP A 35 2.98 -7.32 4.14
N PHE A 36 3.28 -6.24 3.42
CA PHE A 36 4.57 -6.04 2.74
C PHE A 36 5.73 -6.02 3.75
N ARG A 37 5.59 -5.31 4.89
CA ARG A 37 6.60 -5.28 5.95
C ARG A 37 6.79 -6.65 6.60
N SER A 38 5.72 -7.42 6.81
CA SER A 38 5.80 -8.79 7.32
C SER A 38 6.63 -9.69 6.39
N LEU A 39 6.39 -9.61 5.08
CA LEU A 39 7.17 -10.34 4.07
C LEU A 39 8.62 -9.87 4.01
N MET A 40 8.86 -8.56 4.08
CA MET A 40 10.21 -7.99 4.14
C MET A 40 11.03 -8.58 5.30
N SER A 41 10.44 -8.66 6.51
CA SER A 41 11.11 -9.25 7.68
C SER A 41 11.40 -10.75 7.51
N ARG A 42 10.59 -11.49 6.74
CA ARG A 42 10.80 -12.92 6.47
C ARG A 42 11.88 -13.18 5.43
N ILE A 43 12.03 -12.28 4.46
CA ILE A 43 13.05 -12.36 3.39
C ILE A 43 14.43 -11.94 3.91
N GLY A 44 14.48 -11.07 4.91
CA GLY A 44 15.70 -10.68 5.62
C GLY A 44 16.32 -9.38 5.09
N TYR A 45 16.92 -9.40 3.89
CA TYR A 45 17.55 -8.19 3.33
C TYR A 45 17.58 -8.19 1.80
N TRP A 46 16.77 -7.35 1.19
CA TRP A 46 16.92 -6.91 -0.20
C TRP A 46 17.38 -5.46 -0.26
N GLY A 47 17.93 -5.04 -1.40
CA GLY A 47 18.25 -3.64 -1.62
C GLY A 47 17.00 -2.77 -1.68
N GLU A 48 17.09 -1.53 -1.20
CA GLU A 48 15.98 -0.58 -1.17
C GLU A 48 15.29 -0.39 -2.53
N ARG A 49 16.07 -0.38 -3.61
CA ARG A 49 15.56 -0.33 -5.00
C ARG A 49 14.65 -1.51 -5.34
N ALA A 50 14.94 -2.70 -4.82
CA ALA A 50 14.08 -3.86 -5.03
C ALA A 50 12.75 -3.67 -4.29
N TYR A 51 12.77 -3.18 -3.05
CA TYR A 51 11.55 -2.92 -2.29
C TYR A 51 10.68 -1.85 -2.96
N ILE A 52 11.27 -0.76 -3.45
CA ILE A 52 10.54 0.27 -4.21
C ILE A 52 9.86 -0.35 -5.44
N HIS A 53 10.58 -1.19 -6.19
CA HIS A 53 10.06 -1.84 -7.38
C HIS A 53 8.88 -2.78 -7.07
N PHE A 54 9.05 -3.71 -6.12
CA PHE A 54 8.00 -4.65 -5.74
C PHE A 54 6.81 -3.97 -5.09
N TYR A 55 7.05 -2.96 -4.25
CA TYR A 55 6.00 -2.19 -3.61
C TYR A 55 5.15 -1.48 -4.65
N GLY A 56 5.77 -0.76 -5.60
CA GLY A 56 5.06 -0.07 -6.67
C GLY A 56 4.24 -1.00 -7.54
N ARG A 57 4.76 -2.18 -7.89
CA ARG A 57 4.04 -3.17 -8.72
C ARG A 57 2.75 -3.66 -8.08
N GLY A 58 2.71 -3.80 -6.76
CA GLY A 58 1.53 -4.28 -6.03
C GLY A 58 0.53 -3.19 -5.64
N LEU A 59 0.80 -1.90 -5.90
CA LEU A 59 -0.12 -0.82 -5.55
C LEU A 59 -1.37 -0.80 -6.44
N ALA A 60 -2.46 -0.30 -5.86
CA ALA A 60 -3.69 -0.02 -6.59
C ALA A 60 -3.49 1.06 -7.67
N SER A 61 -4.26 0.98 -8.75
CA SER A 61 -4.12 1.88 -9.90
C SER A 61 -4.38 3.35 -9.52
N ARG A 62 -5.31 3.62 -8.59
CA ARG A 62 -5.53 4.97 -8.04
C ARG A 62 -4.28 5.58 -7.42
N LEU A 63 -3.53 4.79 -6.64
CA LEU A 63 -2.33 5.27 -5.96
C LEU A 63 -1.20 5.48 -6.95
N LEU A 64 -1.05 4.59 -7.93
CA LEU A 64 -0.09 4.76 -9.02
C LEU A 64 -0.33 6.05 -9.81
N ASN A 65 -1.58 6.38 -10.11
CA ASN A 65 -1.94 7.62 -10.79
C ASN A 65 -1.63 8.86 -9.94
N GLN A 66 -1.84 8.79 -8.62
CA GLN A 66 -1.49 9.88 -7.70
C GLN A 66 0.02 10.05 -7.56
N LEU A 67 0.77 8.95 -7.45
CA LEU A 67 2.24 8.96 -7.43
C LEU A 67 2.81 9.54 -8.73
N ALA A 68 2.25 9.17 -9.88
CA ALA A 68 2.64 9.72 -11.18
C ALA A 68 2.35 11.23 -11.31
N SER A 69 1.35 11.71 -10.58
CA SER A 69 0.99 13.14 -10.52
C SER A 69 1.79 13.91 -9.47
N HIS A 70 2.54 13.22 -8.60
CA HIS A 70 3.30 13.84 -7.54
C HIS A 70 4.63 14.40 -8.09
N PRO A 71 4.91 15.71 -7.93
CA PRO A 71 6.17 16.28 -8.37
C PRO A 71 7.28 15.89 -7.39
N GLY A 72 8.07 14.87 -7.71
CA GLY A 72 9.23 14.47 -6.91
C GLY A 72 9.79 13.09 -7.27
N SER A 73 11.07 12.88 -6.91
CA SER A 73 11.67 11.55 -6.82
C SER A 73 11.41 10.99 -5.43
N PHE A 74 11.12 9.70 -5.32
CA PHE A 74 11.09 9.01 -4.03
C PHE A 74 12.49 8.47 -3.79
N ASP A 75 13.30 9.25 -3.05
CA ASP A 75 14.71 8.91 -2.82
C ASP A 75 14.86 7.76 -1.82
N THR A 76 13.86 7.54 -0.96
CA THR A 76 13.80 6.41 -0.04
C THR A 76 12.50 5.62 -0.16
N PHE A 77 12.55 4.35 0.25
CA PHE A 77 11.36 3.50 0.35
C PHE A 77 10.36 4.05 1.37
N GLN A 78 10.85 4.68 2.44
CA GLN A 78 10.01 5.28 3.47
C GLN A 78 9.23 6.48 2.93
N ASP A 79 9.85 7.34 2.11
CA ASP A 79 9.15 8.47 1.47
C ASP A 79 8.00 7.97 0.58
N LEU A 80 8.23 6.90 -0.18
CA LEU A 80 7.20 6.28 -1.01
C LEU A 80 6.02 5.79 -0.17
N MET A 81 6.31 5.13 0.96
CA MET A 81 5.28 4.66 1.87
C MET A 81 4.44 5.80 2.45
N ASP A 82 5.09 6.86 2.91
CA ASP A 82 4.43 7.99 3.55
C ASP A 82 3.51 8.73 2.56
N VAL A 83 3.97 8.97 1.33
CA VAL A 83 3.14 9.59 0.27
C VAL A 83 1.96 8.70 -0.12
N THR A 84 2.15 7.38 -0.21
CA THR A 84 1.02 6.47 -0.49
C THR A 84 0.00 6.44 0.63
N LEU A 85 0.44 6.53 1.90
CA LEU A 85 -0.43 6.58 3.07
C LEU A 85 -1.24 7.87 3.12
N GLU A 86 -0.60 9.01 2.89
CA GLU A 86 -1.27 10.31 2.83
C GLU A 86 -2.31 10.37 1.71
N SER A 87 -1.94 9.87 0.53
CA SER A 87 -2.81 9.79 -0.64
C SER A 87 -4.05 8.93 -0.37
N ASP A 88 -3.86 7.76 0.25
CA ASP A 88 -4.95 6.86 0.62
C ASP A 88 -5.89 7.48 1.66
N THR A 89 -5.31 8.08 2.70
CA THR A 89 -6.07 8.73 3.78
C THR A 89 -6.94 9.85 3.21
N THR A 90 -6.35 10.73 2.39
CA THR A 90 -7.06 11.83 1.73
C THR A 90 -8.18 11.32 0.83
N TYR A 91 -7.96 10.24 0.08
CA TYR A 91 -8.98 9.65 -0.77
C TYR A 91 -10.17 9.14 0.06
N HIS A 92 -9.90 8.38 1.13
CA HIS A 92 -10.95 7.84 1.99
C HIS A 92 -11.71 8.93 2.76
N GLU A 93 -11.06 10.02 3.16
CA GLU A 93 -11.73 11.17 3.76
C GLU A 93 -12.67 11.87 2.78
N ARG A 94 -12.24 12.09 1.53
CA ARG A 94 -13.09 12.66 0.48
C ARG A 94 -14.30 11.79 0.16
N GLN A 95 -14.13 10.46 0.14
CA GLN A 95 -15.25 9.53 -0.05
C GLN A 95 -16.27 9.61 1.10
N LYS A 96 -15.82 9.73 2.35
CA LYS A 96 -16.71 9.91 3.51
C LYS A 96 -17.48 11.23 3.44
N GLN A 97 -16.85 12.30 2.98
CA GLN A 97 -17.50 13.62 2.84
C GLN A 97 -18.52 13.64 1.69
N ASN A 98 -18.20 13.02 0.54
CA ASN A 98 -19.11 12.98 -0.61
C ASN A 98 -20.28 11.99 -0.41
N GLY A 99 -20.08 10.89 0.31
CA GLY A 99 -21.15 9.93 0.62
C GLY A 99 -22.16 10.44 1.66
N GLY A 100 -21.80 11.46 2.45
CA GLY A 100 -22.68 12.04 3.48
C GLY A 100 -23.60 13.17 3.00
N ASN A 101 -23.43 13.67 1.77
CA ASN A 101 -24.13 14.88 1.31
C ASN A 101 -25.35 14.61 0.40
N GLN A 102 -25.83 13.35 0.33
CA GLN A 102 -27.01 13.00 -0.46
C GLN A 102 -28.31 12.84 0.35
N GLU A 103 -28.32 13.01 1.67
CA GLU A 103 -29.54 12.75 2.43
C GLU A 103 -29.77 13.73 3.57
N LYS A 104 -30.20 14.96 3.24
CA LYS A 104 -31.23 15.74 3.99
C LYS A 104 -31.91 16.74 3.05
N LYS A 105 -32.76 16.25 2.14
CA LYS A 105 -33.79 17.13 1.55
C LYS A 105 -34.88 17.28 2.63
N PRO A 106 -35.17 18.50 3.14
CA PRO A 106 -36.24 18.66 4.12
C PRO A 106 -37.58 18.23 3.47
N PRO A 107 -38.45 17.49 4.19
CA PRO A 107 -39.78 17.18 3.67
C PRO A 107 -40.52 18.49 3.46
N ALA A 108 -41.05 18.67 2.25
CA ALA A 108 -41.85 19.82 1.88
C ALA A 108 -43.06 19.92 2.81
N THR A 109 -43.17 21.06 3.48
CA THR A 109 -44.36 21.48 4.23
C THR A 109 -45.56 21.50 3.29
N GLY A 110 -46.60 20.75 3.63
CA GLY A 110 -47.93 20.79 3.03
C GLY A 110 -48.97 20.76 4.13
#